data_AF-A0A2T9ZDB4-F1
#
_entry.id   AF-A0A2T9ZDB4-F1
#
_cell.length_a   1.000
_cell.length_b   1.000
_cell.length_c   1.000
_cell.angle_alpha   90.00
_cell.angle_beta   90.00
_cell.angle_gamma   90.00
#
_symmetry.space_group_name_H-M   'P 1'
#
loop_
_entity.id
_entity.type
_entity.pdbx_description
1 polymer ?
#
loop_
_entity_poly.entity_id
_entity_poly.type
_entity_poly.pdbx_seq_one_letter_code
_entity_poly.pdbx_strand_id
1 'polypeptide(L)'
;MALASHQNLAGPRRHVGKNVTPLANSFSLVEMNDHLRFLIMDCPTDGTISLYLKPPQSVVTSWLQLVVRRETEAVKLIQNQPVPTTIAVHCVAGLGRAPVLVAIALTESGKDPVAVIDLIRRKRRGAFNNKQITYLVNYKRSSNSKSLLALRKANGFNSNSQKVSEASLASASSGQNKDGNYKSFFKKVFGGLN
;
A
#
# COMPACT_ATOMS: atom_id res chain seq x y z
N MET A 1 -44.43 12.88 45.13
CA MET A 1 -43.11 12.64 45.74
C MET A 1 -42.78 11.16 45.66
N ALA A 2 -41.86 10.77 44.80
CA ALA A 2 -41.11 9.51 44.89
C ALA A 2 -39.84 9.67 44.03
N LEU A 3 -38.71 9.92 44.69
CA LEU A 3 -37.36 9.95 44.11
C LEU A 3 -36.85 8.51 44.04
N ALA A 4 -36.55 8.00 42.85
CA ALA A 4 -35.81 6.75 42.67
C ALA A 4 -34.35 7.07 42.33
N SER A 5 -33.51 6.96 43.35
CA SER A 5 -32.05 7.04 43.30
C SER A 5 -31.45 5.76 42.70
N HIS A 6 -30.79 5.88 41.54
CA HIS A 6 -29.96 4.82 40.96
C HIS A 6 -28.65 4.71 41.72
N GLN A 7 -28.41 3.57 42.39
CA GLN A 7 -27.11 3.22 42.95
C GLN A 7 -26.26 2.52 41.88
N ASN A 8 -25.06 3.04 41.66
CA ASN A 8 -24.06 2.56 40.71
C ASN A 8 -23.07 1.65 41.45
N LEU A 9 -23.13 0.33 41.22
CA LEU A 9 -22.18 -0.64 41.79
C LEU A 9 -20.93 -0.72 40.91
N ALA A 10 -19.95 0.12 41.20
CA ALA A 10 -18.61 0.02 40.62
C ALA A 10 -17.80 -1.09 41.32
N GLY A 11 -17.67 -2.24 40.68
CA GLY A 11 -16.71 -3.28 41.09
C GLY A 11 -15.26 -2.88 40.77
N PRO A 12 -14.25 -3.42 41.47
CA PRO A 12 -12.85 -3.03 41.29
C PRO A 12 -12.30 -3.53 39.94
N ARG A 13 -11.87 -2.60 39.09
CA ARG A 13 -11.15 -2.88 37.84
C ARG A 13 -9.82 -3.57 38.17
N ARG A 14 -9.70 -4.85 37.82
CA ARG A 14 -8.44 -5.59 37.85
C ARG A 14 -7.42 -4.90 36.92
N HIS A 15 -6.29 -4.49 37.47
CA HIS A 15 -5.14 -4.00 36.73
C HIS A 15 -4.47 -5.18 36.02
N VAL A 16 -4.67 -5.32 34.71
CA VAL A 16 -3.86 -6.23 33.89
C VAL A 16 -2.72 -5.42 33.30
N GLY A 17 -1.55 -5.58 33.90
CA GLY A 17 -0.28 -5.07 33.40
C GLY A 17 0.09 -5.75 32.08
N LYS A 18 0.28 -4.92 31.07
CA LYS A 18 1.29 -4.97 30.00
C LYS A 18 1.05 -3.70 29.20
N ASN A 19 2.10 -2.95 28.91
CA ASN A 19 2.04 -1.76 28.05
C ASN A 19 1.65 -2.17 26.62
N VAL A 20 0.36 -2.44 26.41
CA VAL A 20 -0.23 -2.48 25.08
C VAL A 20 -0.59 -1.03 24.82
N THR A 21 0.29 -0.31 24.13
CA THR A 21 -0.18 0.86 23.38
C THR A 21 -1.42 0.39 22.65
N PRO A 22 -2.59 1.04 22.81
CA PRO A 22 -3.76 0.64 22.06
C PRO A 22 -3.33 0.60 20.60
N LEU A 23 -3.75 -0.45 19.89
CA LEU A 23 -3.60 -0.62 18.45
C LEU A 23 -4.42 0.48 17.75
N ALA A 24 -4.09 1.74 18.04
CA ALA A 24 -4.82 2.93 17.71
C ALA A 24 -4.52 3.22 16.25
N ASN A 25 -5.26 2.53 15.38
CA ASN A 25 -5.88 3.08 14.19
C ASN A 25 -5.02 4.08 13.38
N SER A 26 -3.73 3.81 13.22
CA SER A 26 -2.84 4.73 12.51
C SER A 26 -3.06 4.51 11.03
N PHE A 27 -3.79 5.41 10.38
CA PHE A 27 -3.82 5.47 8.92
C PHE A 27 -2.40 5.48 8.37
N SER A 28 -2.13 4.69 7.33
CA SER A 28 -0.79 4.54 6.80
C SER A 28 -0.66 5.32 5.51
N LEU A 29 0.04 6.44 5.58
CA LEU A 29 0.32 7.28 4.42
C LEU A 29 1.51 6.73 3.64
N VAL A 30 1.33 6.52 2.34
CA VAL A 30 2.34 5.98 1.43
C VAL A 30 2.44 6.87 0.20
N GLU A 31 3.61 7.47 0.00
CA GLU A 31 3.87 8.39 -1.11
C GLU A 31 4.16 7.62 -2.39
N MET A 32 3.49 7.99 -3.48
CA MET A 32 3.80 7.49 -4.81
C MET A 32 4.82 8.40 -5.49
N ASN A 33 4.56 9.70 -5.45
CA ASN A 33 5.36 10.81 -5.97
C ASN A 33 4.93 12.13 -5.29
N ASP A 34 5.51 13.24 -5.73
CA ASP A 34 5.36 14.55 -5.09
C ASP A 34 3.92 15.09 -5.13
N HIS A 35 3.10 14.62 -6.07
CA HIS A 35 1.72 15.09 -6.26
C HIS A 35 0.65 14.09 -5.81
N LEU A 36 0.97 12.81 -5.64
CA LEU A 36 -0.01 11.78 -5.28
C LEU A 36 0.48 10.82 -4.19
N ARG A 37 -0.37 10.62 -3.18
CA ARG A 37 -0.15 9.69 -2.08
C ARG A 37 -1.37 8.84 -1.77
N PHE A 38 -1.16 7.71 -1.12
CA PHE A 38 -2.19 6.77 -0.69
C PHE A 38 -2.37 6.82 0.83
N LEU A 39 -3.61 6.74 1.28
CA LEU A 39 -3.96 6.57 2.69
C LEU A 39 -4.57 5.17 2.87
N ILE A 40 -3.80 4.25 3.44
CA ILE A 40 -4.26 2.88 3.73
C ILE A 40 -4.96 2.89 5.08
N MET A 41 -6.24 2.53 5.09
CA MET A 41 -7.07 2.53 6.31
C MET A 41 -7.22 1.12 6.94
N ASP A 42 -6.88 0.06 6.21
CA ASP A 42 -7.19 -1.33 6.60
C ASP A 42 -6.23 -1.95 7.61
N CYS A 43 -6.73 -2.47 8.74
CA CYS A 43 -6.01 -3.47 9.53
C CYS A 43 -6.50 -4.87 9.11
N PRO A 44 -5.71 -5.71 8.45
CA PRO A 44 -6.19 -7.03 8.05
C PRO A 44 -6.48 -7.91 9.28
N THR A 45 -7.64 -8.57 9.30
CA THR A 45 -8.00 -9.56 10.34
C THR A 45 -7.79 -10.99 9.81
N ASP A 46 -7.28 -11.89 10.65
CA ASP A 46 -6.78 -13.23 10.28
C ASP A 46 -7.86 -14.23 9.77
N GLY A 47 -9.13 -13.85 9.82
CA GLY A 47 -10.27 -14.77 9.71
C GLY A 47 -10.69 -15.26 8.32
N THR A 48 -10.13 -14.79 7.19
CA THR A 48 -10.61 -15.21 5.84
C THR A 48 -9.59 -15.06 4.70
N ILE A 49 -8.33 -15.34 4.99
CA ILE A 49 -7.15 -15.02 4.17
C ILE A 49 -7.02 -15.82 2.86
N SER A 50 -7.55 -17.05 2.79
CA SER A 50 -7.24 -17.95 1.66
C SER A 50 -8.03 -17.69 0.37
N LEU A 51 -9.16 -16.97 0.43
CA LEU A 51 -10.04 -16.79 -0.74
C LEU A 51 -9.59 -15.64 -1.67
N TYR A 52 -8.71 -14.73 -1.21
CA TYR A 52 -8.58 -13.38 -1.80
C TYR A 52 -7.16 -13.05 -2.31
N LEU A 53 -6.41 -14.07 -2.77
CA LEU A 53 -4.98 -13.98 -3.14
C LEU A 53 -4.64 -12.98 -4.23
N LYS A 54 -5.50 -12.86 -5.24
CA LYS A 54 -5.23 -12.10 -6.47
C LYS A 54 -6.46 -11.25 -6.79
N PRO A 55 -6.36 -9.91 -6.74
CA PRO A 55 -7.44 -9.05 -7.20
C PRO A 55 -7.79 -9.39 -8.66
N PRO A 56 -9.08 -9.49 -9.02
CA PRO A 56 -9.47 -9.72 -10.41
C PRO A 56 -8.85 -8.68 -11.34
N GLN A 57 -8.46 -9.09 -12.55
CA GLN A 57 -7.75 -8.19 -13.47
C GLN A 57 -8.57 -6.95 -13.86
N SER A 58 -9.90 -7.08 -13.91
CA SER A 58 -10.82 -5.95 -14.10
C SER A 58 -10.67 -4.90 -12.98
N VAL A 59 -10.63 -5.34 -11.72
CA VAL A 59 -10.44 -4.47 -10.56
C VAL A 59 -9.08 -3.78 -10.61
N VAL A 60 -8.02 -4.52 -10.94
CA VAL A 60 -6.67 -3.95 -11.11
C VAL A 60 -6.67 -2.89 -12.21
N THR A 61 -7.32 -3.16 -13.34
CA THR A 61 -7.40 -2.22 -14.46
C THR A 61 -8.14 -0.93 -14.07
N SER A 62 -9.34 -1.06 -13.47
CA SER A 62 -10.13 0.08 -13.01
C SER A 62 -9.40 0.89 -11.95
N TRP A 63 -8.67 0.21 -11.05
CA TRP A 63 -7.82 0.84 -10.05
C TRP A 63 -6.71 1.67 -10.69
N LEU A 64 -5.95 1.10 -11.63
CA LEU A 64 -4.88 1.84 -12.32
C LEU A 64 -5.43 3.03 -13.12
N GLN A 65 -6.58 2.89 -13.77
CA GLN A 65 -7.25 4.00 -14.46
C GLN A 65 -7.62 5.13 -13.49
N LEU A 66 -8.14 4.80 -12.30
CA LEU A 66 -8.43 5.77 -11.26
C LEU A 66 -7.16 6.47 -10.77
N VAL A 67 -6.09 5.72 -10.49
CA VAL A 67 -4.80 6.27 -10.05
C VAL A 67 -4.28 7.27 -11.07
N VAL A 68 -4.25 6.91 -12.36
CA VAL A 68 -3.79 7.82 -13.41
C VAL A 68 -4.68 9.06 -13.51
N ARG A 69 -6.00 8.91 -13.45
CA ARG A 69 -6.92 10.05 -13.48
C ARG A 69 -6.64 11.04 -12.35
N ARG A 70 -6.55 10.53 -11.11
CA ARG A 70 -6.27 11.34 -9.92
C ARG A 70 -4.88 11.95 -9.96
N GLU A 71 -3.91 11.25 -10.54
CA GLU A 71 -2.58 11.77 -10.74
C GLU A 71 -2.56 12.97 -11.70
N THR A 72 -3.25 12.86 -12.84
CA THR A 72 -3.38 13.96 -13.81
C THR A 72 -4.06 15.18 -13.20
N GLU A 73 -5.09 14.97 -12.38
CA GLU A 73 -5.74 16.05 -11.62
C GLU A 73 -4.77 16.67 -10.60
N ALA A 74 -4.02 15.83 -9.87
CA ALA A 74 -3.09 16.28 -8.85
C ALA A 74 -1.98 17.18 -9.39
N VAL A 75 -1.45 16.89 -10.58
CA VAL A 75 -0.43 17.73 -11.25
C VAL A 75 -0.96 19.13 -11.54
N LYS A 76 -2.25 19.29 -11.84
CA LYS A 76 -2.86 20.61 -12.06
C LYS A 76 -3.11 21.34 -10.74
N LEU A 77 -3.56 20.61 -9.73
CA LEU A 77 -3.86 21.18 -8.41
C LEU A 77 -2.61 21.68 -7.71
N ILE A 78 -1.48 20.97 -7.83
CA ILE A 78 -0.26 21.31 -7.09
C ILE A 78 0.33 22.67 -7.49
N GLN A 79 0.00 23.16 -8.69
CA GLN A 79 0.38 24.50 -9.17
C GLN A 79 -0.35 25.61 -8.42
N ASN A 80 -1.59 25.37 -7.99
CA ASN A 80 -2.42 26.34 -7.28
C ASN A 80 -2.39 26.16 -5.75
N GLN A 81 -2.22 24.91 -5.30
CA GLN A 81 -2.17 24.55 -3.89
C GLN A 81 -1.11 23.46 -3.70
N PRO A 82 -0.01 23.70 -2.96
CA PRO A 82 1.11 22.78 -2.84
C PRO A 82 0.82 21.61 -1.87
N VAL A 83 -0.33 20.97 -1.99
CA VAL A 83 -0.74 19.81 -1.17
C VAL A 83 -0.94 18.60 -2.08
N PRO A 84 -0.25 17.48 -1.81
CA PRO A 84 -0.43 16.25 -2.60
C PRO A 84 -1.87 15.73 -2.50
N THR A 85 -2.42 15.31 -3.64
CA THR A 85 -3.71 14.61 -3.69
C THR A 85 -3.59 13.28 -2.95
N THR A 86 -4.63 12.91 -2.21
CA THR A 86 -4.64 11.69 -1.40
C THR A 86 -5.75 10.75 -1.85
N ILE A 87 -5.41 9.52 -2.20
CA ILE A 87 -6.38 8.45 -2.45
C ILE A 87 -6.48 7.59 -1.20
N ALA A 88 -7.61 7.66 -0.52
CA ALA A 88 -7.91 6.76 0.59
C ALA A 88 -8.37 5.40 0.07
N VAL A 89 -7.77 4.33 0.58
CA VAL A 89 -8.07 2.95 0.18
C VAL A 89 -8.41 2.15 1.43
N HIS A 90 -9.59 1.52 1.39
CA HIS A 90 -10.05 0.61 2.43
C HIS A 90 -10.70 -0.64 1.81
N CYS A 91 -10.85 -1.68 2.61
CA CYS A 91 -11.54 -2.90 2.30
C CYS A 91 -12.76 -2.98 3.21
N VAL A 92 -13.92 -3.27 2.61
CA VAL A 92 -15.20 -3.41 3.33
C VAL A 92 -15.11 -4.44 4.47
N ALA A 93 -14.35 -5.52 4.26
CA ALA A 93 -14.26 -6.65 5.18
C ALA A 93 -12.90 -6.77 5.91
N GLY A 94 -12.01 -5.77 5.79
CA GLY A 94 -10.69 -5.84 6.44
C GLY A 94 -9.83 -7.03 5.98
N LEU A 95 -9.94 -7.45 4.72
CA LEU A 95 -9.26 -8.65 4.18
C LEU A 95 -7.88 -8.35 3.57
N GLY A 96 -7.35 -7.13 3.73
CA GLY A 96 -6.00 -6.77 3.28
C GLY A 96 -5.84 -6.63 1.75
N ARG A 97 -6.92 -6.35 1.00
CA ARG A 97 -6.81 -6.05 -0.45
C ARG A 97 -6.33 -4.63 -0.75
N ALA A 98 -6.64 -3.66 0.12
CA ALA A 98 -6.18 -2.28 -0.05
C ALA A 98 -4.64 -2.16 -0.18
N PRO A 99 -3.83 -2.73 0.75
CA PRO A 99 -2.38 -2.63 0.63
C PRO A 99 -1.83 -3.32 -0.64
N VAL A 100 -2.48 -4.38 -1.12
CA VAL A 100 -2.10 -5.06 -2.38
C VAL A 100 -2.31 -4.15 -3.59
N LEU A 101 -3.46 -3.46 -3.68
CA LEU A 101 -3.73 -2.51 -4.77
C LEU A 101 -2.76 -1.32 -4.75
N VAL A 102 -2.44 -0.80 -3.57
CA VAL A 102 -1.44 0.26 -3.41
C VAL A 102 -0.06 -0.23 -3.87
N ALA A 103 0.35 -1.44 -3.48
CA ALA A 103 1.61 -2.02 -3.92
C ALA A 103 1.68 -2.22 -5.45
N ILE A 104 0.58 -2.63 -6.08
CA ILE A 104 0.49 -2.73 -7.55
C ILE A 104 0.70 -1.36 -8.19
N ALA A 105 0.02 -0.31 -7.72
CA ALA A 105 0.18 1.04 -8.27
C ALA A 105 1.62 1.57 -8.16
N LEU A 106 2.27 1.34 -7.02
CA LEU A 106 3.68 1.70 -6.80
C LEU A 106 4.64 0.90 -7.69
N THR A 107 4.34 -0.38 -7.91
CA THR A 107 5.15 -1.23 -8.81
C THR A 107 4.98 -0.80 -10.27
N GLU A 108 3.76 -0.49 -10.69
CA GLU A 108 3.41 0.02 -12.02
C GLU A 108 4.00 1.42 -12.27
N SER A 109 4.20 2.24 -11.24
CA SER A 109 4.88 3.53 -11.36
C SER A 109 6.40 3.42 -11.48
N GLY A 110 6.97 2.22 -11.38
CA GLY A 110 8.39 1.96 -11.61
C GLY A 110 9.16 1.43 -10.40
N LYS A 111 8.57 1.42 -9.20
CA LYS A 111 9.26 1.01 -7.98
C LYS A 111 9.49 -0.51 -7.94
N ASP A 112 10.52 -0.92 -7.20
CA ASP A 112 10.84 -2.34 -6.99
C ASP A 112 9.79 -2.99 -6.05
N PRO A 113 9.20 -4.15 -6.41
CA PRO A 113 8.17 -4.79 -5.60
C PRO A 113 8.61 -5.12 -4.17
N VAL A 114 9.87 -5.54 -3.97
CA VAL A 114 10.38 -5.89 -2.63
C VAL A 114 10.51 -4.63 -1.78
N ALA A 115 11.10 -3.57 -2.34
CA ALA A 115 11.19 -2.28 -1.67
C ALA A 115 9.81 -1.69 -1.33
N VAL A 116 8.81 -1.87 -2.20
CA VAL A 116 7.42 -1.44 -1.97
C VAL A 116 6.77 -2.21 -0.82
N ILE A 117 6.95 -3.54 -0.77
CA ILE A 117 6.44 -4.38 0.31
C ILE A 117 7.03 -3.94 1.65
N ASP A 118 8.35 -3.70 1.69
CA ASP A 118 9.04 -3.23 2.88
C ASP A 118 8.60 -1.83 3.29
N LEU A 119 8.39 -0.91 2.34
CA LEU A 119 7.87 0.43 2.60
C LEU A 119 6.52 0.37 3.31
N ILE A 120 5.57 -0.41 2.79
CA ILE A 120 4.24 -0.53 3.35
C ILE A 120 4.30 -1.23 4.72
N ARG A 121 5.14 -2.26 4.88
CA ARG A 121 5.32 -2.96 6.17
C ARG A 121 5.94 -2.08 7.26
N ARG A 122 6.84 -1.15 6.91
CA ARG A 122 7.39 -0.16 7.85
C ARG A 122 6.30 0.80 8.35
N LYS A 123 5.38 1.19 7.48
CA LYS A 123 4.25 2.07 7.84
C LYS A 123 3.09 1.31 8.51
N ARG A 124 2.96 0.01 8.22
CA ARG A 124 1.89 -0.84 8.73
C ARG A 124 2.34 -2.29 8.85
N ARG A 125 2.72 -2.70 10.06
CA ARG A 125 3.08 -4.09 10.36
C ARG A 125 1.90 -5.01 10.07
N GLY A 126 2.16 -6.16 9.46
CA GLY A 126 1.12 -7.13 9.11
C GLY A 126 0.25 -6.79 7.89
N ALA A 127 0.58 -5.73 7.11
CA ALA A 127 -0.22 -5.34 5.95
C ALA A 127 -0.34 -6.40 4.84
N PHE A 128 0.55 -7.40 4.81
CA PHE A 128 0.54 -8.46 3.82
C PHE A 128 0.71 -9.85 4.45
N ASN A 129 -0.04 -10.81 3.92
CA ASN A 129 0.19 -12.23 4.10
C ASN A 129 1.30 -12.75 3.16
N ASN A 130 1.96 -13.86 3.52
CA ASN A 130 2.93 -14.59 2.71
C ASN A 130 2.45 -14.84 1.27
N LYS A 131 1.21 -15.26 1.07
CA LYS A 131 0.64 -15.50 -0.26
C LYS A 131 0.56 -14.22 -1.11
N GLN A 132 0.23 -13.08 -0.48
CA GLN A 132 0.19 -11.78 -1.15
C GLN A 132 1.60 -11.27 -1.47
N ILE A 133 2.57 -11.51 -0.60
CA ILE A 133 3.99 -11.19 -0.85
C ILE A 133 4.50 -11.97 -2.04
N THR A 134 4.26 -13.28 -2.07
CA THR A 134 4.63 -14.12 -3.23
C THR A 134 3.97 -13.62 -4.50
N TYR A 135 2.70 -13.23 -4.47
CA TYR A 135 2.03 -12.63 -5.62
C TYR A 135 2.69 -11.31 -6.07
N LEU A 136 2.95 -10.39 -5.13
CA LEU A 136 3.52 -9.07 -5.43
C LEU A 136 4.95 -9.15 -5.93
N VAL A 137 5.78 -10.03 -5.36
CA VAL A 137 7.17 -10.26 -5.82
C VAL A 137 7.19 -10.78 -7.26
N ASN A 138 6.24 -11.66 -7.61
CA ASN A 138 6.11 -12.21 -8.95
C ASN A 138 5.25 -11.34 -9.90
N TYR A 139 4.76 -10.19 -9.42
CA TYR A 139 3.90 -9.32 -10.22
C TYR A 139 4.71 -8.71 -11.36
N LYS A 140 4.34 -9.08 -12.59
CA LYS A 140 4.90 -8.47 -13.80
C LYS A 140 4.05 -7.26 -14.16
N ARG A 141 4.73 -6.12 -14.37
CA ARG A 141 4.09 -4.92 -14.89
C ARG A 141 3.38 -5.26 -16.19
N SER A 142 2.19 -4.73 -16.37
CA SER A 142 1.49 -4.88 -17.64
C SER A 142 2.32 -4.17 -18.72
N SER A 143 2.63 -4.84 -19.83
CA SER A 143 3.19 -4.20 -21.03
C SER A 143 2.11 -3.73 -22.01
N ASN A 144 0.85 -4.02 -21.69
CA ASN A 144 -0.29 -3.75 -22.56
C ASN A 144 -0.77 -2.30 -22.45
N SER A 145 -1.68 -1.90 -23.32
CA SER A 145 -2.35 -0.58 -23.31
C SER A 145 -3.04 -0.23 -21.98
N LYS A 146 -3.25 -1.23 -21.11
CA LYS A 146 -3.83 -1.10 -19.76
C LYS A 146 -2.81 -0.87 -18.65
N SER A 147 -1.51 -0.79 -18.99
CA SER A 147 -0.46 -0.44 -18.04
C SER A 147 -0.59 1.00 -17.58
N LEU A 148 -0.14 1.30 -16.36
CA LEU A 148 -0.17 2.66 -15.84
C LEU A 148 0.59 3.61 -16.78
N LEU A 149 1.70 3.15 -17.36
CA LEU A 149 2.51 3.90 -18.31
C LEU A 149 1.77 4.20 -19.62
N ALA A 150 1.06 3.22 -20.19
CA ALA A 150 0.26 3.43 -21.40
C ALA A 150 -0.93 4.36 -21.14
N LEU A 151 -1.59 4.22 -19.98
CA LEU A 151 -2.68 5.10 -19.56
C LEU A 151 -2.21 6.55 -19.34
N ARG A 152 -1.02 6.75 -18.79
CA ARG A 152 -0.38 8.08 -18.69
C ARG A 152 -0.14 8.70 -20.07
N LYS A 153 0.42 7.92 -21.00
CA LYS A 153 0.63 8.38 -22.40
C LYS A 153 -0.69 8.78 -23.08
N ALA A 154 -1.73 7.97 -22.92
CA ALA A 154 -3.06 8.27 -23.47
C ALA A 154 -3.66 9.56 -22.90
N ASN A 155 -3.35 9.89 -21.64
CA ASN A 155 -3.81 11.12 -20.99
C ASN A 155 -2.89 12.35 -21.22
N GLY A 156 -1.97 12.27 -22.19
CA GLY A 156 -1.10 13.39 -22.56
C GLY A 156 0.03 13.68 -21.55
N PHE A 157 0.38 12.71 -20.69
CA PHE A 157 1.46 12.88 -19.73
C PHE A 157 2.81 12.77 -20.45
N ASN A 158 3.53 13.90 -20.56
CA ASN A 158 4.81 13.96 -21.26
C ASN A 158 5.96 13.66 -20.28
N SER A 159 6.74 12.62 -20.55
CA SER A 159 7.82 12.10 -19.70
C SER A 159 9.01 13.05 -19.46
N ASN A 160 9.01 14.23 -20.08
CA ASN A 160 10.11 15.20 -19.98
C ASN A 160 10.18 15.96 -18.64
N SER A 161 9.15 15.90 -17.80
CA SER A 161 9.15 16.61 -16.50
C SER A 161 9.80 15.84 -15.34
N GLN A 162 10.32 14.63 -15.54
CA GLN A 162 10.95 13.83 -14.47
C GLN A 162 12.48 13.92 -14.42
N LYS A 163 13.16 14.66 -15.30
CA LYS A 163 14.63 14.65 -15.38
C LYS A 163 15.36 15.51 -14.32
N VAL A 164 14.67 16.13 -13.37
CA VAL A 164 15.28 17.11 -12.43
C VAL A 164 15.51 16.56 -11.01
N SER A 165 15.03 15.36 -10.64
CA SER A 165 15.26 14.80 -9.30
C SER A 165 16.02 13.47 -9.26
N GLU A 166 16.56 13.02 -10.40
CA GLU A 166 17.19 11.70 -10.54
C GLU A 166 18.73 11.72 -10.47
N ALA A 167 19.34 12.85 -10.07
CA ALA A 167 20.79 12.99 -9.95
C ALA A 167 21.37 12.43 -8.63
N SER A 168 20.54 11.96 -7.70
CA SER A 168 21.00 11.51 -6.38
C SER A 168 21.09 9.99 -6.20
N LEU A 169 20.63 9.19 -7.15
CA LEU A 169 20.58 7.71 -7.04
C LEU A 169 20.92 7.02 -8.37
N ALA A 170 21.96 7.50 -9.05
CA ALA A 170 22.57 6.77 -10.16
C ALA A 170 23.71 5.88 -9.63
N SER A 171 23.35 4.70 -9.12
CA SER A 171 24.25 3.54 -9.16
C SER A 171 23.45 2.24 -9.19
N ALA A 172 23.75 1.42 -10.20
CA ALA A 172 23.27 0.07 -10.45
C ALA A 172 22.04 -0.10 -11.37
N SER A 173 22.19 0.29 -12.64
CA SER A 173 21.64 -0.50 -13.74
C SER A 173 22.67 -1.55 -14.17
N SER A 174 22.48 -2.80 -13.75
CA SER A 174 23.01 -3.94 -14.51
C SER A 174 22.00 -5.08 -14.44
N GLY A 175 21.62 -5.57 -15.62
CA GLY A 175 20.73 -6.71 -15.73
C GLY A 175 21.44 -7.95 -15.23
N GLN A 176 21.06 -8.46 -14.06
CA GLN A 176 21.45 -9.79 -13.60
C GLN A 176 20.29 -10.46 -12.84
N ASN A 177 19.95 -11.64 -13.33
CA ASN A 177 19.28 -12.77 -12.68
C ASN A 177 18.48 -12.48 -11.39
N LYS A 178 17.20 -12.13 -11.55
CA LYS A 178 16.28 -11.78 -10.44
C LYS A 178 15.91 -12.97 -9.54
N ASP A 179 16.25 -14.20 -9.94
CA ASP A 179 15.77 -15.39 -9.27
C ASP A 179 16.51 -15.75 -7.97
N GLY A 180 17.77 -15.30 -7.84
CA GLY A 180 18.56 -15.54 -6.62
C GLY A 180 18.20 -14.62 -5.46
N ASN A 181 17.77 -13.39 -5.74
CA ASN A 181 17.53 -12.38 -4.72
C ASN A 181 16.23 -12.65 -3.94
N TYR A 182 15.17 -13.13 -4.61
CA TYR A 182 13.91 -13.44 -3.92
C TYR A 182 14.08 -14.61 -2.94
N LYS A 183 14.83 -15.67 -3.28
CA LYS A 183 15.04 -16.81 -2.35
C LYS A 183 15.78 -16.36 -1.09
N SER A 184 16.76 -15.47 -1.25
CA SER A 184 17.48 -14.87 -0.13
C SER A 184 16.57 -13.98 0.73
N PHE A 185 15.70 -13.15 0.12
CA PHE A 185 14.70 -12.36 0.82
C PHE A 185 13.71 -13.25 1.59
N PHE A 186 13.13 -14.27 0.96
CA PHE A 186 12.22 -15.21 1.63
C PHE A 186 12.93 -15.95 2.77
N LYS A 187 14.18 -16.40 2.57
CA LYS A 187 14.98 -17.03 3.63
C LYS A 187 15.29 -16.08 4.79
N LYS A 188 15.60 -14.81 4.51
CA LYS A 188 15.88 -13.78 5.52
C LYS A 188 14.62 -13.36 6.29
N VAL A 189 13.47 -13.34 5.63
CA VAL A 189 12.20 -12.89 6.21
C VAL A 189 11.45 -14.03 6.92
N PHE A 190 11.63 -15.29 6.50
CA PHE A 190 10.86 -16.43 6.99
C PHE A 190 11.67 -17.65 7.43
N GLY A 191 12.98 -17.71 7.19
CA GLY A 191 13.82 -18.88 7.45
C GLY A 191 14.26 -19.08 8.91
N GLY A 192 13.53 -18.50 9.88
CA GLY A 192 13.83 -18.54 11.31
C GLY A 192 12.82 -19.31 12.15
N LEU A 193 12.14 -20.31 11.57
CA LEU A 193 11.26 -21.24 12.30
C LEU A 193 11.73 -22.67 12.03
N ASN A 194 12.65 -23.13 12.87
CA ASN A 194 12.77 -24.53 13.25
C ASN A 194 12.39 -24.61 14.73
#